data_AF-X0TET6-F1
#
_entry.id   AF-X0TET6-F1
#
_cell.length_a   1.000
_cell.length_b   1.000
_cell.length_c   1.000
_cell.angle_alpha   90.00
_cell.angle_beta   90.00
_cell.angle_gamma   90.00
#
_symmetry.space_group_name_H-M   'P 1'
#
loop_
_entity.id
_entity.type
_entity.pdbx_description
1 polymer ?
#
loop_
_entity_poly.entity_id
_entity_poly.type
_entity_poly.pdbx_seq_one_letter_code
_entity_poly.pdbx_strand_id
1 'polypeptide(L)'
;MSTKKLRKDALAIFHAGVKAADPVIAVKQHFRLEDGILSVENRTYDLANYKGVYVVGAGKASAAMAQPIEEILGDRIKAGAVNVKYGHDVPLKIIRVNEAGHPVPDEAGLKGTKQIIQLLQQTGDKDLVICLISGGGSALLPCPVNELTLENKQLVTKCLLEVCATIHEINAVRKHISQVKGGQLARLVYPSTLISLILSD
;
A
#
# COMPACT_ATOMS: atom_id res chain seq x y z
N MET A 1 21.46 39.54 6.11
CA MET A 1 20.27 38.78 6.53
C MET A 1 20.49 38.29 7.95
N SER A 2 19.55 38.42 8.90
CA SER A 2 19.79 37.98 10.28
C SER A 2 19.71 36.46 10.39
N THR A 3 20.51 35.85 11.28
CA THR A 3 20.47 34.40 11.56
C THR A 3 19.08 33.93 11.99
N LYS A 4 18.32 34.79 12.68
CA LYS A 4 16.92 34.53 13.08
C LYS A 4 16.00 34.40 11.86
N LYS A 5 16.17 35.25 10.84
CA LYS A 5 15.40 35.16 9.59
C LYS A 5 15.79 33.90 8.81
N LEU A 6 17.08 33.64 8.64
CA LEU A 6 17.57 32.43 7.96
C LEU A 6 17.05 31.14 8.59
N ARG A 7 17.06 31.06 9.94
CA ARG A 7 16.50 29.90 10.66
C ARG A 7 15.00 29.74 10.41
N LYS A 8 14.23 30.84 10.45
CA LYS A 8 12.78 30.81 10.18
C LYS A 8 12.50 30.31 8.77
N ASP A 9 13.22 30.83 7.79
CA ASP A 9 13.04 30.48 6.37
C ASP A 9 13.42 29.01 6.14
N ALA A 10 14.52 28.52 6.73
CA ALA A 10 14.91 27.11 6.66
C ALA A 10 13.87 26.15 7.26
N LEU A 11 13.30 26.49 8.43
CA LEU A 11 12.22 25.70 9.04
C LEU A 11 10.96 25.70 8.17
N ALA A 12 10.59 26.84 7.58
CA ALA A 12 9.44 26.93 6.69
C ALA A 12 9.62 26.04 5.45
N ILE A 13 10.82 26.03 4.85
CA ILE A 13 11.15 25.15 3.71
C ILE A 13 11.08 23.68 4.13
N PHE A 14 11.66 23.31 5.27
CA PHE A 14 11.59 21.94 5.80
C PHE A 14 10.15 21.49 6.02
N HIS A 15 9.33 22.30 6.69
CA HIS A 15 7.92 21.96 6.95
C HIS A 15 7.09 21.89 5.67
N ALA A 16 7.37 22.72 4.67
CA ALA A 16 6.73 22.61 3.36
C ALA A 16 7.06 21.26 2.69
N GLY A 17 8.32 20.81 2.76
CA GLY A 17 8.73 19.50 2.27
C GLY A 17 8.05 18.34 3.00
N VAL A 18 8.03 18.36 4.34
CA VAL A 18 7.36 17.33 5.16
C VAL A 18 5.85 17.29 4.86
N LYS A 19 5.21 18.46 4.75
CA LYS A 19 3.79 18.57 4.43
C LYS A 19 3.46 18.02 3.04
N ALA A 20 4.32 18.24 2.05
CA ALA A 20 4.12 17.71 0.71
C ALA A 20 4.24 16.18 0.65
N ALA A 21 5.04 15.58 1.54
CA ALA A 21 5.19 14.12 1.66
C ALA A 21 4.19 13.47 2.64
N ASP A 22 3.29 14.25 3.25
CA ASP A 22 2.27 13.71 4.15
C ASP A 22 1.28 12.83 3.35
N PRO A 23 1.01 11.59 3.80
CA PRO A 23 0.19 10.64 3.05
C PRO A 23 -1.25 11.14 2.82
N VAL A 24 -1.84 11.83 3.79
CA VAL A 24 -3.22 12.30 3.70
C VAL A 24 -3.29 13.47 2.71
N ILE A 25 -2.36 14.41 2.82
CA ILE A 25 -2.29 15.58 1.95
C ILE A 25 -1.99 15.17 0.51
N ALA A 26 -1.02 14.27 0.30
CA ALA A 26 -0.65 13.78 -1.02
C ALA A 26 -1.85 13.12 -1.71
N VAL A 27 -2.60 12.25 -1.02
CA VAL A 27 -3.80 11.63 -1.60
C VAL A 27 -4.87 12.69 -1.91
N LYS A 28 -5.17 13.61 -0.99
CA LYS A 28 -6.18 14.67 -1.24
C LYS A 28 -5.82 15.59 -2.40
N GLN A 29 -4.54 15.78 -2.69
CA GLN A 29 -4.08 16.60 -3.80
C GLN A 29 -4.28 15.92 -5.15
N HIS A 30 -3.99 14.61 -5.21
CA HIS A 30 -3.88 13.86 -6.46
C HIS A 30 -5.03 12.90 -6.74
N PHE A 31 -5.99 12.74 -5.81
CA PHE A 31 -7.16 11.87 -5.92
C PHE A 31 -8.43 12.69 -5.69
N ARG A 32 -9.29 12.80 -6.72
CA ARG A 32 -10.51 13.62 -6.66
C ARG A 32 -11.68 12.94 -7.35
N LEU A 33 -12.89 13.11 -6.82
CA LEU A 33 -14.11 12.61 -7.42
C LEU A 33 -15.06 13.77 -7.67
N GLU A 34 -15.40 14.02 -8.93
CA GLU A 34 -16.34 15.06 -9.36
C GLU A 34 -17.32 14.44 -10.36
N ASP A 35 -18.63 14.60 -10.12
CA ASP A 35 -19.71 14.08 -10.98
C ASP A 35 -19.57 12.60 -11.40
N GLY A 36 -19.04 11.76 -10.51
CA GLY A 36 -18.83 10.33 -10.77
C GLY A 36 -17.54 10.00 -11.54
N ILE A 37 -16.77 11.01 -11.94
CA ILE A 37 -15.48 10.86 -12.59
C ILE A 37 -14.38 10.94 -11.53
N LEU A 38 -13.67 9.83 -11.34
CA LEU A 38 -12.49 9.76 -10.50
C LEU A 38 -11.27 10.26 -11.28
N SER A 39 -10.64 11.32 -10.82
CA SER A 39 -9.38 11.84 -11.34
C SER A 39 -8.22 11.44 -10.43
N VAL A 40 -7.22 10.79 -11.02
CA VAL A 40 -5.95 10.45 -10.35
C VAL A 40 -4.81 11.02 -11.19
N GLU A 41 -4.22 12.13 -10.74
CA GLU A 41 -3.27 12.94 -11.51
C GLU A 41 -3.83 13.29 -12.91
N ASN A 42 -3.12 12.87 -13.97
CA ASN A 42 -3.47 13.12 -15.37
C ASN A 42 -4.39 12.04 -15.97
N ARG A 43 -4.98 11.17 -15.15
CA ARG A 43 -5.86 10.08 -15.60
C ARG A 43 -7.24 10.21 -14.99
N THR A 44 -8.25 9.87 -15.77
CA THR A 44 -9.64 9.90 -15.34
C THR A 44 -10.29 8.53 -15.52
N TYR A 45 -11.21 8.22 -14.62
CA TYR A 45 -11.93 6.95 -14.55
C TYR A 45 -13.40 7.27 -14.28
N ASP A 46 -14.27 7.03 -15.25
CA ASP A 46 -15.71 7.14 -15.04
C ASP A 46 -16.18 5.93 -14.22
N LEU A 47 -16.60 6.18 -12.98
CA LEU A 47 -16.98 5.14 -12.04
C LEU A 47 -18.27 4.41 -12.46
N ALA A 48 -19.09 4.97 -13.35
CA ALA A 48 -20.26 4.29 -13.90
C ALA A 48 -19.88 3.07 -14.77
N ASN A 49 -18.65 3.01 -15.27
CA ASN A 49 -18.15 1.86 -16.05
C ASN A 49 -17.70 0.69 -15.18
N TYR A 50 -17.69 0.84 -13.86
CA TYR A 50 -17.25 -0.17 -12.90
C TYR A 50 -18.40 -0.68 -12.04
N LYS A 51 -18.42 -1.99 -11.77
CA LYS A 51 -19.36 -2.67 -10.88
C LYS A 51 -19.00 -2.53 -9.41
N GLY A 52 -17.74 -2.25 -9.10
CA GLY A 52 -17.26 -2.06 -7.75
C GLY A 52 -15.88 -1.43 -7.69
N VAL A 53 -15.66 -0.64 -6.63
CA VAL A 53 -14.35 -0.11 -6.27
C VAL A 53 -13.82 -0.84 -5.04
N TYR A 54 -12.58 -1.30 -5.11
CA TYR A 54 -11.91 -2.06 -4.06
C TYR A 54 -10.63 -1.34 -3.66
N VAL A 55 -10.31 -1.34 -2.36
CA VAL A 55 -9.09 -0.70 -1.85
C VAL A 55 -8.23 -1.73 -1.14
N VAL A 56 -7.01 -1.95 -1.62
CA VAL A 56 -6.04 -2.86 -1.01
C VAL A 56 -4.72 -2.14 -0.75
N GLY A 57 -3.88 -2.65 0.13
CA GLY A 57 -2.56 -2.04 0.29
C GLY A 57 -1.75 -2.56 1.45
N ALA A 58 -0.50 -2.12 1.52
CA ALA A 58 0.30 -2.30 2.72
C ALA A 58 1.50 -1.35 2.81
N GLY A 59 1.87 -1.07 4.06
CA GLY A 59 2.93 -0.14 4.40
C GLY A 59 2.57 0.68 5.63
N LYS A 60 3.55 1.34 6.23
CA LYS A 60 3.38 2.15 7.45
C LYS A 60 2.33 3.26 7.30
N ALA A 61 2.17 3.81 6.09
CA ALA A 61 1.23 4.90 5.80
C ALA A 61 -0.04 4.44 5.10
N SER A 62 -0.23 3.14 4.81
CA SER A 62 -1.34 2.69 3.96
C SER A 62 -2.72 2.95 4.57
N ALA A 63 -2.88 2.89 5.90
CA ALA A 63 -4.13 3.29 6.55
C ALA A 63 -4.37 4.81 6.47
N ALA A 64 -3.33 5.63 6.65
CA ALA A 64 -3.41 7.08 6.49
C ALA A 64 -3.71 7.49 5.02
N MET A 65 -3.18 6.75 4.04
CA MET A 65 -3.54 6.93 2.63
C MET A 65 -4.97 6.49 2.32
N ALA A 66 -5.48 5.46 3.01
CA ALA A 66 -6.82 4.92 2.81
C ALA A 66 -7.91 5.85 3.35
N GLN A 67 -7.63 6.61 4.42
CA GLN A 67 -8.58 7.54 5.04
C GLN A 67 -9.20 8.55 4.05
N PRO A 68 -8.41 9.39 3.35
CA PRO A 68 -8.98 10.32 2.37
C PRO A 68 -9.68 9.60 1.20
N ILE A 69 -9.27 8.38 0.83
CA ILE A 69 -9.93 7.61 -0.23
C ILE A 69 -11.33 7.19 0.20
N GLU A 70 -11.47 6.72 1.44
CA GLU A 70 -12.77 6.38 2.01
C GLU A 70 -13.67 7.61 2.18
N GLU A 71 -13.10 8.75 2.60
CA GLU A 71 -13.82 10.03 2.64
C GLU A 71 -14.36 10.45 1.27
N ILE A 72 -13.55 10.29 0.21
CA ILE A 72 -13.88 10.75 -1.14
C ILE A 72 -14.87 9.79 -1.84
N LEU A 73 -14.64 8.49 -1.74
CA LEU A 73 -15.45 7.48 -2.45
C LEU A 73 -16.70 7.07 -1.67
N GLY A 74 -16.64 7.06 -0.35
CA GLY A 74 -17.73 6.61 0.53
C GLY A 74 -18.24 5.21 0.17
N ASP A 75 -19.57 5.07 0.11
CA ASP A 75 -20.27 3.81 -0.16
C ASP A 75 -20.00 3.22 -1.56
N ARG A 76 -19.25 3.92 -2.43
CA ARG A 76 -18.77 3.35 -3.70
C ARG A 76 -17.68 2.30 -3.49
N ILE A 77 -17.01 2.31 -2.33
CA ILE A 77 -16.07 1.26 -1.96
C ILE A 77 -16.88 0.03 -1.54
N LYS A 78 -16.74 -1.05 -2.32
CA LYS A 78 -17.44 -2.31 -2.06
C LYS A 78 -16.79 -3.10 -0.94
N ALA A 79 -15.46 -3.09 -0.89
CA ALA A 79 -14.67 -3.70 0.17
C ALA A 79 -13.21 -3.24 0.10
N GLY A 80 -12.52 -3.28 1.23
CA GLY A 80 -11.09 -3.02 1.26
C GLY A 80 -10.36 -3.69 2.42
N ALA A 81 -9.05 -3.85 2.26
CA ALA A 81 -8.16 -4.40 3.28
C ALA A 81 -6.74 -3.84 3.11
N VAL A 82 -6.20 -3.26 4.18
CA VAL A 82 -4.82 -2.75 4.23
C VAL A 82 -4.04 -3.36 5.38
N ASN A 83 -2.78 -3.71 5.14
CA ASN A 83 -1.86 -4.17 6.20
C ASN A 83 -0.95 -3.03 6.64
N VAL A 84 -0.91 -2.75 7.95
CA VAL A 84 -0.06 -1.71 8.55
C VAL A 84 0.79 -2.28 9.67
N LYS A 85 1.82 -1.54 10.08
CA LYS A 85 2.61 -1.89 11.26
C LYS A 85 1.75 -1.72 12.52
N TYR A 86 1.96 -2.54 13.55
CA TYR A 86 1.38 -2.31 14.88
C TYR A 86 1.53 -0.84 15.35
N GLY A 87 0.47 -0.28 15.89
CA GLY A 87 0.31 1.12 16.30
C GLY A 87 0.19 2.12 15.15
N HIS A 88 -0.10 1.68 13.92
CA HIS A 88 -0.31 2.56 12.75
C HIS A 88 -1.73 2.40 12.17
N ASP A 89 -2.68 1.94 12.98
CA ASP A 89 -4.07 1.90 12.59
C ASP A 89 -4.67 3.30 12.45
N VAL A 90 -5.70 3.40 11.62
CA VAL A 90 -6.52 4.60 11.46
C VAL A 90 -7.97 4.12 11.46
N PRO A 91 -8.89 4.81 12.18
CA PRO A 91 -10.29 4.42 12.17
C PRO A 91 -10.88 4.62 10.77
N LEU A 92 -11.27 3.50 10.15
CA LEU A 92 -11.93 3.42 8.85
C LEU A 92 -13.25 2.66 9.01
N LYS A 93 -14.25 2.98 8.18
CA LYS A 93 -15.60 2.44 8.24
C LYS A 93 -15.78 1.24 7.31
N ILE A 94 -15.16 1.26 6.14
CA ILE A 94 -15.35 0.28 5.06
C ILE A 94 -14.07 -0.55 4.88
N ILE A 95 -12.92 0.11 4.82
CA ILE A 95 -11.62 -0.51 4.58
C ILE A 95 -11.13 -1.14 5.89
N ARG A 96 -10.90 -2.46 5.88
CA ARG A 96 -10.37 -3.17 7.04
C ARG A 96 -8.89 -2.87 7.22
N VAL A 97 -8.49 -2.48 8.43
CA VAL A 97 -7.09 -2.30 8.79
C VAL A 97 -6.63 -3.53 9.56
N ASN A 98 -5.56 -4.18 9.08
CA ASN A 98 -4.92 -5.30 9.74
C ASN A 98 -3.51 -4.89 10.18
N GLU A 99 -3.23 -4.95 11.47
CA GLU A 99 -1.90 -4.69 12.00
C GLU A 99 -1.02 -5.94 11.94
N ALA A 100 0.26 -5.75 11.63
CA ALA A 100 1.21 -6.82 11.41
C ALA A 100 2.66 -6.44 11.75
N GLY A 101 3.52 -7.47 11.79
CA GLY A 101 4.93 -7.37 12.12
C GLY A 101 5.76 -6.62 11.08
N HIS A 102 6.60 -5.71 11.57
CA HIS A 102 7.62 -5.00 10.79
C HIS A 102 8.77 -4.58 11.74
N PRO A 103 10.05 -4.83 11.40
CA PRO A 103 10.57 -5.16 10.05
C PRO A 103 10.59 -6.64 9.68
N VAL A 104 10.34 -7.54 10.65
CA VAL A 104 10.24 -8.98 10.40
C VAL A 104 8.76 -9.34 10.22
N PRO A 105 8.37 -10.01 9.13
CA PRO A 105 6.97 -10.41 8.88
C PRO A 105 6.51 -11.43 9.91
N ASP A 106 5.24 -11.42 10.28
CA ASP A 106 4.64 -12.36 11.24
C ASP A 106 3.35 -13.01 10.69
N GLU A 107 2.74 -13.88 11.49
CA GLU A 107 1.51 -14.60 11.12
C GLU A 107 0.31 -13.66 10.90
N ALA A 108 0.23 -12.54 11.63
CA ALA A 108 -0.78 -11.52 11.40
C ALA A 108 -0.66 -10.89 10.01
N GLY A 109 0.57 -10.60 9.57
CA GLY A 109 0.86 -10.15 8.20
C GLY A 109 0.51 -11.20 7.14
N LEU A 110 0.81 -12.48 7.41
CA LEU A 110 0.45 -13.57 6.48
C LEU A 110 -1.07 -13.69 6.33
N LYS A 111 -1.79 -13.66 7.45
CA LYS A 111 -3.26 -13.70 7.48
C LYS A 111 -3.87 -12.51 6.73
N GLY A 112 -3.43 -11.28 7.02
CA GLY A 112 -3.91 -10.09 6.33
C GLY A 112 -3.61 -10.13 4.82
N THR A 113 -2.43 -10.62 4.43
CA THR A 113 -2.08 -10.78 3.01
C THR A 113 -2.99 -11.80 2.32
N LYS A 114 -3.29 -12.94 2.96
CA LYS A 114 -4.25 -13.92 2.43
C LYS A 114 -5.64 -13.32 2.26
N GLN A 115 -6.09 -12.47 3.19
CA GLN A 115 -7.37 -11.76 3.06
C GLN A 115 -7.37 -10.79 1.88
N ILE A 116 -6.28 -10.04 1.66
CA ILE A 116 -6.12 -9.19 0.47
C ILE A 116 -6.18 -10.02 -0.81
N ILE A 117 -5.49 -11.16 -0.87
CA ILE A 117 -5.53 -12.06 -2.04
C ILE A 117 -6.96 -12.58 -2.28
N GLN A 118 -7.65 -13.03 -1.23
CA GLN A 118 -9.03 -13.51 -1.33
C GLN A 118 -9.98 -12.42 -1.84
N LEU A 119 -9.78 -11.17 -1.41
CA LEU A 119 -10.55 -10.03 -1.90
C LEU A 119 -10.31 -9.80 -3.40
N LEU A 120 -9.05 -9.83 -3.83
CA LEU A 120 -8.68 -9.63 -5.23
C LEU A 120 -9.22 -10.73 -6.16
N GLN A 121 -9.26 -11.98 -5.68
CA GLN A 121 -9.84 -13.11 -6.42
C GLN A 121 -11.35 -12.97 -6.70
N GLN A 122 -12.04 -12.07 -5.99
CA GLN A 122 -13.46 -11.78 -6.19
C GLN A 122 -13.70 -10.62 -7.18
N THR A 123 -12.63 -9.96 -7.65
CA THR A 123 -12.71 -8.86 -8.61
C THR A 123 -12.67 -9.37 -10.05
N GLY A 124 -13.23 -8.61 -10.99
CA GLY A 124 -13.23 -8.94 -12.41
C GLY A 124 -12.97 -7.74 -13.34
N ASP A 125 -13.12 -7.96 -14.64
CA ASP A 125 -12.81 -7.01 -15.73
C ASP A 125 -13.59 -5.69 -15.67
N LYS A 126 -14.68 -5.67 -14.90
CA LYS A 126 -15.51 -4.49 -14.63
C LYS A 126 -15.31 -3.92 -13.23
N ASP A 127 -14.24 -4.26 -12.53
CA ASP A 127 -13.93 -3.69 -11.20
C ASP A 127 -12.69 -2.79 -11.26
N LEU A 128 -12.68 -1.83 -10.33
CA LEU A 128 -11.55 -0.92 -10.11
C LEU A 128 -10.89 -1.26 -8.77
N VAL A 129 -9.59 -1.56 -8.80
CA VAL A 129 -8.78 -1.80 -7.61
C VAL A 129 -7.80 -0.65 -7.42
N ILE A 130 -7.84 -0.04 -6.24
CA ILE A 130 -6.89 0.98 -5.80
C ILE A 130 -5.93 0.33 -4.81
N CYS A 131 -4.64 0.29 -5.16
CA CYS A 131 -3.58 -0.30 -4.37
C CYS A 131 -2.72 0.78 -3.70
N LEU A 132 -2.62 0.74 -2.37
CA LEU A 132 -1.92 1.72 -1.53
C LEU A 132 -0.63 1.15 -0.98
N ILE A 133 0.51 1.58 -1.52
CA ILE A 133 1.83 1.06 -1.12
C ILE A 133 2.63 2.17 -0.45
N SER A 134 3.24 1.84 0.69
CA SER A 134 4.21 2.71 1.36
C SER A 134 5.35 1.90 1.99
N GLY A 135 6.32 2.61 2.56
CA GLY A 135 7.48 2.00 3.23
C GLY A 135 7.09 0.89 4.21
N GLY A 136 7.82 -0.23 4.18
CA GLY A 136 7.56 -1.42 5.00
C GLY A 136 6.68 -2.49 4.36
N GLY A 137 6.15 -2.26 3.15
CA GLY A 137 5.31 -3.23 2.43
C GLY A 137 5.93 -4.62 2.24
N SER A 138 7.27 -4.74 2.24
CA SER A 138 7.93 -6.05 2.15
C SER A 138 7.62 -6.99 3.32
N ALA A 139 7.58 -6.47 4.54
CA ALA A 139 7.27 -7.23 5.75
C ALA A 139 5.76 -7.30 6.02
N LEU A 140 5.00 -6.30 5.56
CA LEU A 140 3.56 -6.19 5.78
C LEU A 140 2.70 -6.90 4.71
N LEU A 141 3.27 -7.28 3.56
CA LEU A 141 2.66 -8.20 2.58
C LEU A 141 3.42 -9.53 2.45
N PRO A 142 3.58 -10.34 3.52
CA PRO A 142 4.22 -11.64 3.40
C PRO A 142 3.21 -12.67 2.88
N CYS A 143 3.53 -13.31 1.77
CA CYS A 143 2.85 -14.52 1.33
C CYS A 143 3.87 -15.39 0.60
N PRO A 144 4.40 -16.45 1.25
CA PRO A 144 5.25 -17.44 0.60
C PRO A 144 4.51 -18.19 -0.51
N VAL A 145 5.24 -18.67 -1.52
CA VAL A 145 4.68 -19.53 -2.58
C VAL A 145 4.55 -20.97 -2.09
N ASN A 146 3.46 -21.64 -2.49
CA ASN A 146 3.26 -23.08 -2.40
C ASN A 146 3.69 -23.67 -1.03
N GLU A 147 4.58 -24.66 -1.06
CA GLU A 147 5.04 -25.47 0.08
C GLU A 147 5.91 -24.71 1.10
N LEU A 148 6.23 -23.43 0.85
CA LEU A 148 7.06 -22.65 1.77
C LEU A 148 6.24 -22.06 2.91
N THR A 149 6.77 -22.16 4.12
CA THR A 149 6.20 -21.50 5.31
C THR A 149 6.69 -20.05 5.42
N LEU A 150 6.06 -19.28 6.32
CA LEU A 150 6.55 -17.95 6.68
C LEU A 150 7.95 -18.02 7.28
N GLU A 151 8.20 -19.01 8.13
CA GLU A 151 9.49 -19.30 8.74
C GLU A 151 10.57 -19.57 7.69
N ASN A 152 10.26 -20.34 6.63
CA ASN A 152 11.21 -20.54 5.53
C ASN A 152 11.58 -19.20 4.88
N LYS A 153 10.59 -18.32 4.64
CA LYS A 153 10.83 -16.99 4.05
C LYS A 153 11.69 -16.11 4.95
N GLN A 154 11.45 -16.14 6.26
CA GLN A 154 12.27 -15.44 7.26
C GLN A 154 13.71 -15.97 7.27
N LEU A 155 13.88 -17.30 7.32
CA LEU A 155 15.17 -17.97 7.33
C LEU A 155 16.01 -17.63 6.08
N VAL A 156 15.42 -17.75 4.89
CA VAL A 156 16.10 -17.36 3.64
C VAL A 156 16.55 -15.91 3.69
N THR A 157 15.70 -15.00 4.16
CA THR A 157 16.06 -13.58 4.27
C THR A 157 17.20 -13.36 5.26
N LYS A 158 17.19 -14.07 6.40
CA LYS A 158 18.26 -14.02 7.41
C LYS A 158 19.58 -14.52 6.85
N CYS A 159 19.61 -15.68 6.20
CA CYS A 159 20.84 -16.25 5.63
C CYS A 159 21.46 -15.32 4.57
N LEU A 160 20.64 -14.68 3.73
CA LEU A 160 21.13 -13.73 2.73
C LEU A 160 21.74 -12.47 3.37
N LEU A 161 21.16 -11.99 4.47
CA LEU A 161 21.72 -10.86 5.24
C LEU A 161 23.06 -11.23 5.91
N GLU A 162 23.17 -12.45 6.43
CA GLU A 162 24.40 -12.94 7.11
C GLU A 162 25.60 -13.02 6.16
N VAL A 163 25.37 -13.26 4.87
CA VAL A 163 26.42 -13.25 3.83
C VAL A 163 26.60 -11.89 3.15
N CYS A 164 26.00 -10.83 3.70
CA CYS A 164 26.06 -9.47 3.15
C CYS A 164 25.57 -9.36 1.70
N ALA A 165 24.59 -10.18 1.30
CA ALA A 165 23.98 -10.07 -0.02
C ALA A 165 23.40 -8.66 -0.23
N THR A 166 23.56 -8.13 -1.43
CA THR A 166 23.03 -6.81 -1.80
C THR A 166 21.50 -6.79 -1.74
N ILE A 167 20.90 -5.61 -1.59
CA ILE A 167 19.45 -5.48 -1.61
C ILE A 167 18.82 -6.00 -2.91
N HIS A 168 19.54 -5.92 -4.03
CA HIS A 168 19.10 -6.44 -5.31
C HIS A 168 19.08 -7.97 -5.34
N GLU A 169 20.12 -8.63 -4.82
CA GLU A 169 20.19 -10.09 -4.71
C GLU A 169 19.12 -10.64 -3.74
N ILE A 170 18.97 -9.98 -2.59
CA ILE A 170 17.91 -10.33 -1.63
C ILE A 170 16.54 -10.22 -2.30
N ASN A 171 16.28 -9.13 -3.02
CA ASN A 171 15.03 -8.94 -3.75
C ASN A 171 14.84 -9.91 -4.92
N ALA A 172 15.92 -10.32 -5.59
CA ALA A 172 15.87 -11.32 -6.63
C ALA A 172 15.30 -12.63 -6.07
N VAL A 173 15.82 -13.11 -4.94
CA VAL A 173 15.30 -14.32 -4.28
C VAL A 173 13.89 -14.10 -3.71
N ARG A 174 13.69 -13.04 -2.92
CA ARG A 174 12.41 -12.79 -2.20
C ARG A 174 11.20 -12.68 -3.12
N LYS A 175 11.37 -12.20 -4.36
CA LYS A 175 10.30 -12.13 -5.37
C LYS A 175 9.88 -13.51 -5.86
N HIS A 176 10.83 -14.42 -6.08
CA HIS A 176 10.54 -15.78 -6.58
C HIS A 176 9.90 -16.68 -5.52
N ILE A 177 10.14 -16.39 -4.24
CA ILE A 177 9.49 -17.09 -3.12
C ILE A 177 8.26 -16.33 -2.57
N SER A 178 7.54 -15.57 -3.39
CA SER A 178 6.36 -14.83 -2.95
C SER A 178 5.19 -14.84 -3.93
N GLN A 179 3.97 -15.01 -3.41
CA GLN A 179 2.74 -14.94 -4.22
C GLN A 179 2.33 -13.50 -4.59
N VAL A 180 2.90 -12.48 -3.96
CA VAL A 180 2.45 -11.08 -4.14
C VAL A 180 3.55 -10.12 -4.60
N LYS A 181 4.83 -10.46 -4.39
CA LYS A 181 5.97 -9.61 -4.78
C LYS A 181 6.34 -9.82 -6.25
N GLY A 182 7.07 -8.87 -6.84
CA GLY A 182 7.56 -9.01 -8.22
C GLY A 182 6.45 -8.94 -9.27
N GLY A 183 5.48 -8.03 -9.08
CA GLY A 183 4.34 -7.86 -9.99
C GLY A 183 3.21 -8.87 -9.79
N GLN A 184 3.38 -9.87 -8.90
CA GLN A 184 2.39 -10.92 -8.69
C GLN A 184 1.08 -10.39 -8.08
N LEU A 185 1.13 -9.36 -7.23
CA LEU A 185 -0.07 -8.68 -6.75
C LEU A 185 -0.86 -8.06 -7.91
N ALA A 186 -0.20 -7.40 -8.86
CA ALA A 186 -0.86 -6.85 -10.04
C ALA A 186 -1.43 -7.96 -10.94
N ARG A 187 -0.75 -9.11 -11.01
CA ARG A 187 -1.28 -10.29 -11.72
C ARG A 187 -2.55 -10.85 -11.06
N LEU A 188 -2.65 -10.80 -9.72
CA LEU A 188 -3.87 -11.18 -8.99
C LEU A 188 -5.02 -10.19 -9.19
N VAL A 189 -4.71 -8.92 -9.51
CA VAL A 189 -5.72 -7.90 -9.82
C VAL A 189 -6.29 -8.11 -11.22
N TYR A 190 -5.50 -8.59 -12.18
CA TYR A 190 -5.97 -8.82 -13.55
C TYR A 190 -7.13 -9.84 -13.56
N PRO A 191 -8.24 -9.58 -14.31
CA PRO A 191 -8.40 -8.57 -15.36
C PRO A 191 -8.94 -7.19 -14.92
N SER A 192 -9.10 -6.95 -13.62
CA SER A 192 -9.59 -5.67 -13.08
C SER A 192 -8.66 -4.50 -13.42
N THR A 193 -9.22 -3.29 -13.46
CA THR A 193 -8.39 -2.07 -13.60
C THR A 193 -7.62 -1.83 -12.30
N LEU A 194 -6.31 -1.57 -12.40
CA LEU A 194 -5.45 -1.27 -11.26
C LEU A 194 -4.99 0.19 -11.27
N ILE A 195 -5.25 0.91 -10.17
CA ILE A 195 -4.61 2.18 -9.83
C ILE A 195 -3.66 1.89 -8.66
N SER A 196 -2.41 2.32 -8.74
CA SER A 196 -1.46 2.22 -7.62
C SER A 196 -1.03 3.60 -7.17
N LEU A 197 -1.26 3.91 -5.89
CA LEU A 197 -0.73 5.09 -5.22
C LEU A 197 0.43 4.64 -4.34
N ILE A 198 1.61 5.20 -4.59
CA ILE A 198 2.86 4.76 -3.96
C ILE A 198 3.50 5.94 -3.25
N LEU A 199 3.70 5.81 -1.94
CA LEU A 199 4.50 6.74 -1.14
C LEU A 199 5.89 6.15 -0.91
N SER A 200 6.89 6.70 -1.60
CA SER A 200 8.30 6.25 -1.51
C SER A 200 8.98 6.88 -0.30
N ASP A 201 9.64 6.04 0.52
CA ASP A 201 10.48 6.46 1.65
C ASP A 201 11.96 6.64 1.28
#